data_AF-A0A166MBU9-F1
#
_entry.id   AF-A0A166MBU9-F1
#
_cell.length_a   1.000
_cell.length_b   1.000
_cell.length_c   1.000
_cell.angle_alpha   90.00
_cell.angle_beta   90.00
_cell.angle_gamma   90.00
#
_symmetry.space_group_name_H-M   'P 1'
#
loop_
_entity.id
_entity.type
_entity.pdbx_description
1 polymer ?
#
loop_
_entity_poly.entity_id
_entity_poly.type
_entity_poly.pdbx_seq_one_letter_code
_entity_poly.pdbx_strand_id
1 'polypeptide(L)'
;MVYLSLTRADYSESLALLSTVTLSLKTAQYLAFAGLALGIWDWLLNLSDECDIFRASWSRRGWSWRSVGVMSTYIVCRFASVGYAIITVFLSVDTFSGSCFPIGLWTCIFYGVSAPATALLFYFRVTAVYFNNKPVIAFFTMGWLAVVGCFGYDAYLGVLRFAHPPGSSSCGVVVPPNGKIDSSSYVSIAAYDTMVYLAISWRLSSHQAIDSHWTARFASFFSGTGLYRLSKTLLRDGQIYYL
;
A
#
# COMPACT_ATOMS: atom_id res chain seq x y z
N MET A 1 45.57 24.73 -18.24
CA MET A 1 44.67 25.12 -17.13
C MET A 1 43.21 24.78 -17.38
N VAL A 2 42.66 25.03 -18.59
CA VAL A 2 41.23 24.80 -18.91
C VAL A 2 40.79 23.31 -18.86
N TYR A 3 41.66 22.35 -19.21
CA TYR A 3 41.35 20.91 -19.12
C TYR A 3 41.26 20.38 -17.67
N LEU A 4 42.02 20.97 -16.74
CA LEU A 4 42.00 20.60 -15.32
C LEU A 4 40.76 21.19 -14.59
N SER A 5 40.19 22.28 -15.09
CA SER A 5 38.94 22.85 -14.56
C SER A 5 37.70 22.12 -15.06
N LEU A 6 37.69 21.64 -16.31
CA LEU A 6 36.59 20.82 -16.86
C LEU A 6 36.48 19.46 -16.16
N THR A 7 37.61 18.78 -15.98
CA THR A 7 37.65 17.52 -15.22
C THR A 7 37.23 17.73 -13.76
N ARG A 8 37.69 18.79 -13.08
CA ARG A 8 37.30 19.09 -11.71
C ARG A 8 35.79 19.38 -11.56
N ALA A 9 35.18 20.05 -12.55
CA ALA A 9 33.74 20.29 -12.58
C ALA A 9 32.96 18.98 -12.74
N ASP A 10 33.35 18.13 -13.70
CA ASP A 10 32.77 16.79 -13.89
C ASP A 10 32.92 15.90 -12.64
N TYR A 11 34.09 15.92 -11.99
CA TYR A 11 34.31 15.19 -10.74
C TYR A 11 33.45 15.72 -9.59
N SER A 12 33.25 17.04 -9.50
CA SER A 12 32.41 17.64 -8.47
C SER A 12 30.92 17.35 -8.66
N GLU A 13 30.43 17.33 -9.91
CA GLU A 13 29.07 16.90 -10.23
C GLU A 13 28.90 15.40 -10.00
N SER A 14 29.89 14.58 -10.34
CA SER A 14 29.91 13.14 -10.06
C SER A 14 29.89 12.85 -8.56
N LEU A 15 30.65 13.59 -7.75
CA LEU A 15 30.67 13.49 -6.29
C LEU A 15 29.36 13.98 -5.66
N ALA A 16 28.78 15.06 -6.18
CA ALA A 16 27.47 15.54 -5.75
C ALA A 16 26.38 14.50 -6.07
N LEU A 17 26.39 13.92 -7.28
CA LEU A 17 25.51 12.82 -7.68
C LEU A 17 25.69 11.57 -6.81
N LEU A 18 26.93 11.17 -6.52
CA LEU A 18 27.21 10.07 -5.60
C LEU A 18 26.69 10.36 -4.19
N SER A 19 26.85 11.59 -3.70
CA SER A 19 26.37 11.98 -2.36
C SER A 19 24.85 12.02 -2.26
N THR A 20 24.14 12.48 -3.30
CA THR A 20 22.67 12.53 -3.32
C THR A 20 22.07 11.14 -3.48
N VAL A 21 22.68 10.28 -4.31
CA VAL A 21 22.27 8.87 -4.46
C VAL A 21 22.49 8.11 -3.16
N THR A 22 23.66 8.22 -2.52
CA THR A 22 23.95 7.54 -1.25
C THR A 22 23.07 8.04 -0.11
N LEU A 23 22.75 9.34 -0.06
CA LEU A 23 21.78 9.88 0.89
C LEU A 23 20.39 9.29 0.67
N SER A 24 19.92 9.26 -0.58
CA SER A 24 18.60 8.73 -0.94
C SER A 24 18.46 7.24 -0.58
N LEU A 25 19.51 6.45 -0.81
CA LEU A 25 19.58 5.04 -0.42
C LEU A 25 19.51 4.88 1.10
N LYS A 26 20.29 5.64 1.88
CA LYS A 26 20.24 5.59 3.35
C LYS A 26 18.87 5.99 3.89
N THR A 27 18.27 7.05 3.34
CA THR A 27 16.92 7.47 3.72
C THR A 27 15.89 6.39 3.45
N ALA A 28 15.95 5.73 2.29
CA ALA A 28 15.06 4.61 1.97
C ALA A 28 15.25 3.43 2.94
N GLN A 29 16.50 3.13 3.34
CA GLN A 29 16.80 2.11 4.34
C GLN A 29 16.16 2.44 5.70
N TYR A 30 16.38 3.64 6.23
CA TYR A 30 15.77 4.05 7.49
C TYR A 30 14.24 4.02 7.46
N LEU A 31 13.65 4.42 6.33
CA LEU A 31 12.20 4.33 6.12
C LEU A 31 11.71 2.88 6.10
N ALA A 32 12.45 1.96 5.47
CA ALA A 32 12.11 0.54 5.47
C ALA A 32 12.19 -0.07 6.88
N PHE A 33 13.24 0.25 7.64
CA PHE A 33 13.37 -0.18 9.04
C PHE A 33 12.26 0.39 9.93
N ALA A 34 11.97 1.69 9.82
CA ALA A 34 10.89 2.32 10.57
C ALA A 34 9.53 1.73 10.18
N GLY A 35 9.28 1.51 8.90
CA GLY A 35 8.06 0.88 8.39
C GLY A 35 7.89 -0.55 8.90
N LEU A 36 8.97 -1.33 8.95
CA LEU A 36 8.97 -2.66 9.56
C LEU A 36 8.64 -2.62 11.05
N ALA A 37 9.34 -1.77 11.80
CA ALA A 37 9.14 -1.67 13.23
C ALA A 37 7.69 -1.26 13.56
N LEU A 38 7.17 -0.26 12.85
CA LEU A 38 5.78 0.19 13.00
C LEU A 38 4.79 -0.90 12.55
N GLY A 39 5.06 -1.61 11.47
CA GLY A 39 4.17 -2.68 10.97
C GLY A 39 4.13 -3.89 11.91
N ILE A 40 5.27 -4.31 12.44
CA ILE A 40 5.37 -5.38 13.44
C ILE A 40 4.69 -4.94 14.74
N TRP A 41 4.89 -3.69 15.15
CA TRP A 41 4.26 -3.12 16.33
C TRP A 41 2.74 -3.07 16.21
N ASP A 42 2.20 -2.55 15.10
CA ASP A 42 0.77 -2.54 14.80
C ASP A 42 0.18 -3.95 14.78
N TRP A 43 0.93 -4.91 14.23
CA TRP A 43 0.48 -6.30 14.20
C TRP A 43 0.45 -6.93 15.59
N LEU A 44 1.48 -6.74 16.42
CA LEU A 44 1.53 -7.22 17.80
C LEU A 44 0.38 -6.68 18.65
N LEU A 45 0.04 -5.39 18.48
CA LEU A 45 -1.06 -4.76 19.21
C LEU A 45 -2.43 -5.33 18.80
N ASN A 46 -2.62 -5.60 17.50
CA ASN A 46 -3.90 -6.11 17.00
C ASN A 46 -4.02 -7.64 17.09
N LEU A 47 -2.94 -8.36 17.38
CA LEU A 47 -2.91 -9.83 17.36
C LEU A 47 -3.86 -10.46 18.39
N SER A 48 -4.00 -9.85 19.58
CA SER A 48 -4.93 -10.33 20.60
C SER A 48 -6.38 -10.27 20.12
N ASP A 49 -6.76 -9.13 19.56
CA ASP A 49 -8.11 -8.86 19.09
C ASP A 49 -8.43 -9.73 17.86
N GLU A 50 -7.45 -9.93 16.97
CA GLU A 50 -7.55 -10.84 15.84
C GLU A 50 -7.78 -12.28 16.32
N CYS A 51 -7.00 -12.76 17.29
CA CYS A 51 -7.15 -14.11 17.86
C CYS A 51 -8.50 -14.31 18.53
N ASP A 52 -9.02 -13.29 19.22
CA ASP A 52 -10.33 -13.34 19.85
C ASP A 52 -11.45 -13.34 18.83
N ILE A 53 -11.35 -12.55 17.75
CA ILE A 53 -12.29 -12.58 16.63
C ILE A 53 -12.24 -13.93 15.92
N PHE A 54 -11.05 -14.51 15.71
CA PHE A 54 -10.92 -15.85 15.12
C PHE A 54 -11.57 -16.91 15.99
N ARG A 55 -11.30 -16.88 17.31
CA ARG A 55 -11.86 -17.85 18.26
C ARG A 55 -13.38 -17.71 18.37
N ALA A 56 -13.88 -16.49 18.45
CA ALA A 56 -15.31 -16.20 18.51
C ALA A 56 -16.03 -16.55 17.19
N SER A 57 -15.40 -16.28 16.04
CA SER A 57 -15.94 -16.62 14.73
C SER A 57 -15.89 -18.13 14.46
N TRP A 58 -14.90 -18.84 14.98
CA TRP A 58 -14.79 -20.30 14.89
C TRP A 58 -15.85 -21.00 15.75
N SER A 59 -16.14 -20.47 16.93
CA SER A 59 -17.14 -21.03 17.85
C SER A 59 -18.59 -20.80 17.37
N ARG A 60 -18.86 -19.76 16.56
CA ARG A 60 -20.19 -19.53 16.00
C ARG A 60 -20.37 -20.34 14.71
N ARG A 61 -21.30 -21.30 14.74
CA ARG A 61 -21.65 -22.24 13.65
C ARG A 61 -22.21 -21.59 12.36
N GLY A 62 -22.17 -20.26 12.23
CA GLY A 62 -22.61 -19.49 11.08
C GLY A 62 -21.44 -19.13 10.14
N TRP A 63 -20.86 -20.13 9.50
CA TRP A 63 -19.73 -19.97 8.57
C TRP A 63 -20.22 -19.36 7.24
N SER A 64 -20.23 -18.03 7.12
CA SER A 64 -20.48 -17.37 5.83
C SER A 64 -19.19 -17.29 5.01
N TRP A 65 -19.24 -17.71 3.75
CA TRP A 65 -18.13 -17.66 2.79
C TRP A 65 -17.48 -16.27 2.68
N ARG A 66 -18.26 -15.20 2.90
CA ARG A 66 -17.78 -13.82 2.87
C ARG A 66 -16.84 -13.48 4.03
N SER A 67 -17.19 -13.86 5.25
CA SER A 67 -16.38 -13.54 6.44
C SER A 67 -15.02 -14.23 6.42
N VAL A 68 -14.98 -15.47 5.92
CA VAL A 68 -13.73 -16.22 5.77
C VAL A 68 -12.87 -15.67 4.63
N GLY A 69 -13.48 -15.22 3.54
CA GLY A 69 -12.76 -14.52 2.46
C GLY A 69 -12.06 -13.26 2.96
N VAL A 70 -12.74 -12.42 3.75
CA VAL A 70 -12.16 -11.20 4.34
C VAL A 70 -10.98 -11.54 5.25
N MET A 71 -11.16 -12.49 6.16
CA MET A 71 -10.12 -12.86 7.14
C MET A 71 -8.90 -13.48 6.49
N SER A 72 -9.09 -14.38 5.53
CA SER A 72 -8.00 -14.98 4.76
C SER A 72 -7.22 -13.91 3.99
N THR A 73 -7.93 -13.01 3.32
CA THR A 73 -7.29 -11.91 2.56
C THR A 73 -6.53 -10.97 3.48
N TYR A 74 -7.07 -10.69 4.67
CA TYR A 74 -6.43 -9.84 5.66
C TYR A 74 -5.10 -10.44 6.14
N ILE A 75 -5.10 -11.72 6.51
CA ILE A 75 -3.89 -12.46 6.89
C ILE A 75 -2.88 -12.42 5.74
N VAL A 76 -3.30 -12.78 4.52
CA VAL A 76 -2.41 -12.81 3.34
C VAL A 76 -1.80 -11.43 3.07
N CYS A 77 -2.60 -10.37 3.15
CA CYS A 77 -2.13 -9.00 2.99
C CYS A 77 -1.06 -8.65 4.02
N ARG A 78 -1.30 -8.94 5.30
CA ARG A 78 -0.36 -8.62 6.39
C ARG A 78 0.94 -9.42 6.28
N PHE A 79 0.85 -10.72 6.04
CA PHE A 79 2.03 -11.56 5.83
C PHE A 79 2.83 -11.13 4.60
N ALA A 80 2.16 -10.78 3.50
CA ALA A 80 2.85 -10.30 2.30
C ALA A 80 3.55 -8.96 2.54
N SER A 81 2.92 -8.01 3.21
CA SER A 81 3.52 -6.70 3.51
C SER A 81 4.71 -6.81 4.46
N VAL A 82 4.60 -7.61 5.52
CA VAL A 82 5.71 -7.83 6.46
C VAL A 82 6.83 -8.62 5.79
N GLY A 83 6.51 -9.66 5.02
CA GLY A 83 7.49 -10.44 4.26
C GLY A 83 8.25 -9.60 3.24
N TYR A 84 7.55 -8.75 2.48
CA TYR A 84 8.18 -7.78 1.57
C TYR A 84 9.15 -6.86 2.32
N ALA A 85 8.67 -6.25 3.40
CA ALA A 85 9.46 -5.29 4.15
C ALA A 85 10.70 -5.95 4.80
N ILE A 86 10.58 -7.18 5.30
CA ILE A 86 11.70 -7.96 5.85
C ILE A 86 12.75 -8.18 4.75
N ILE A 87 12.34 -8.65 3.58
CA ILE A 87 13.27 -8.90 2.47
C ILE A 87 13.95 -7.61 2.01
N THR A 88 13.22 -6.49 1.93
CA THR A 88 13.83 -5.20 1.57
C THR A 88 14.89 -4.75 2.56
N VAL A 89 14.68 -5.00 3.86
CA VAL A 89 15.68 -4.69 4.89
C VAL A 89 16.88 -5.64 4.80
N PHE A 90 16.66 -6.94 4.61
CA PHE A 90 17.76 -7.90 4.41
C PHE A 90 18.64 -7.54 3.21
N LEU A 91 18.01 -7.21 2.07
CA LEU A 91 18.73 -6.76 0.86
C LEU A 91 19.52 -5.47 1.06
N SER A 92 19.16 -4.67 2.07
CA SER A 92 19.79 -3.39 2.34
C SER A 92 20.99 -3.46 3.28
N VAL A 93 21.08 -4.53 4.08
CA VAL A 93 22.15 -4.72 5.08
C VAL A 93 23.21 -5.68 4.58
N ASP A 94 22.81 -6.74 3.90
CA ASP A 94 23.72 -7.82 3.51
C ASP A 94 24.21 -7.71 2.06
N THR A 95 25.47 -8.11 1.88
CA THR A 95 26.05 -8.38 0.58
C THR A 95 25.79 -9.83 0.20
N PHE A 96 25.20 -10.07 -0.96
CA PHE A 96 24.79 -11.40 -1.40
C PHE A 96 25.72 -11.92 -2.49
N SER A 97 26.53 -12.91 -2.14
CA SER A 97 27.48 -13.56 -3.05
C SER A 97 26.87 -14.68 -3.90
N GLY A 98 25.63 -15.10 -3.60
CA GLY A 98 24.89 -16.13 -4.34
C GLY A 98 23.97 -15.58 -5.43
N SER A 99 23.17 -16.46 -6.04
CA SER A 99 22.17 -16.08 -7.05
C SER A 99 21.10 -15.16 -6.48
N CYS A 100 20.87 -13.99 -7.09
CA CYS A 100 19.82 -13.04 -6.69
C CYS A 100 18.39 -13.48 -7.05
N PHE A 101 18.26 -14.45 -7.96
CA PHE A 101 16.98 -14.90 -8.50
C PHE A 101 15.94 -15.31 -7.44
N PRO A 102 16.24 -16.19 -6.46
CA PRO A 102 15.24 -16.59 -5.46
C PRO A 102 14.73 -15.39 -4.64
N ILE A 103 15.63 -14.49 -4.21
CA ILE A 103 15.23 -13.33 -3.40
C ILE A 103 14.41 -12.35 -4.23
N GLY A 104 14.80 -12.13 -5.49
CA GLY A 104 14.02 -11.31 -6.43
C GLY A 104 12.63 -11.86 -6.68
N LEU A 105 12.51 -13.18 -6.85
CA LEU A 105 11.23 -13.86 -7.01
C LEU A 105 10.31 -13.64 -5.80
N TRP A 106 10.79 -13.93 -4.59
CA TRP A 106 10.01 -13.72 -3.37
C TRP A 106 9.62 -12.26 -3.17
N THR A 107 10.54 -11.33 -3.41
CA THR A 107 10.28 -9.89 -3.33
C THR A 107 9.13 -9.48 -4.26
N CYS A 108 9.17 -9.92 -5.52
CA CYS A 108 8.16 -9.59 -6.52
C CYS A 108 6.81 -10.25 -6.22
N ILE A 109 6.81 -11.49 -5.68
CA ILE A 109 5.58 -12.16 -5.24
C ILE A 109 4.93 -11.38 -4.10
N PHE A 110 5.67 -11.03 -3.05
CA PHE A 110 5.10 -10.30 -1.92
C PHE A 110 4.62 -8.89 -2.31
N TYR A 111 5.38 -8.20 -3.17
CA TYR A 111 4.97 -6.94 -3.76
C TYR A 111 3.67 -7.08 -4.57
N GLY A 112 3.62 -8.05 -5.48
CA GLY A 112 2.48 -8.30 -6.35
C GLY A 112 1.24 -8.82 -5.63
N VAL A 113 1.37 -9.40 -4.44
CA VAL A 113 0.24 -9.92 -3.64
C VAL A 113 -0.29 -8.89 -2.64
N SER A 114 0.59 -8.11 -2.01
CA SER A 114 0.20 -7.18 -0.93
C SER A 114 -0.79 -6.10 -1.41
N ALA A 115 -0.53 -5.45 -2.54
CA ALA A 115 -1.38 -4.38 -3.04
C ALA A 115 -2.76 -4.89 -3.54
N PRO A 116 -2.87 -5.95 -4.35
CA PRO A 116 -4.17 -6.50 -4.72
C PRO A 116 -4.95 -7.09 -3.56
N ALA A 117 -4.28 -7.65 -2.55
CA ALA A 117 -4.94 -8.11 -1.33
C ALA A 117 -5.56 -6.93 -0.55
N THR A 118 -4.83 -5.80 -0.45
CA THR A 118 -5.36 -4.57 0.15
C THR A 118 -6.58 -4.05 -0.62
N ALA A 119 -6.50 -3.99 -1.95
CA ALA A 119 -7.62 -3.60 -2.81
C ALA A 119 -8.83 -4.55 -2.68
N LEU A 120 -8.58 -5.85 -2.44
CA LEU A 120 -9.64 -6.85 -2.23
C LEU A 120 -10.34 -6.69 -0.87
N LEU A 121 -9.61 -6.28 0.18
CA LEU A 121 -10.23 -5.90 1.46
C LEU A 121 -11.17 -4.71 1.31
N PHE A 122 -10.74 -3.70 0.56
CA PHE A 122 -11.57 -2.54 0.24
C PHE A 122 -12.80 -2.93 -0.59
N TYR A 123 -12.64 -3.83 -1.57
CA TYR A 123 -13.74 -4.39 -2.33
C TYR A 123 -14.78 -5.08 -1.43
N PHE A 124 -14.34 -5.88 -0.46
CA PHE A 124 -15.26 -6.52 0.47
C PHE A 124 -16.05 -5.52 1.32
N ARG A 125 -15.40 -4.43 1.77
CA ARG A 125 -16.08 -3.33 2.48
C ARG A 125 -17.15 -2.69 1.61
N VAL A 126 -16.84 -2.39 0.35
CA VAL A 126 -17.81 -1.81 -0.60
C VAL A 126 -18.98 -2.78 -0.84
N THR A 127 -18.68 -4.07 -1.04
CA THR A 127 -19.71 -5.09 -1.28
C THR A 127 -20.66 -5.24 -0.09
N ALA A 128 -20.16 -5.11 1.13
CA ALA A 128 -20.99 -5.12 2.34
C ALA A 128 -21.92 -3.89 2.40
N VAL A 129 -21.44 -2.71 2.00
CA VAL A 129 -22.22 -1.46 2.01
C VAL A 129 -23.24 -1.40 0.86
N TYR A 130 -22.90 -1.95 -0.31
CA TYR A 130 -23.70 -1.90 -1.54
C TYR A 130 -24.39 -3.24 -1.85
N PHE A 131 -24.70 -4.04 -0.83
CA PHE A 131 -25.22 -5.42 -0.93
C PHE A 131 -26.34 -5.63 -1.97
N ASN A 132 -27.10 -4.57 -2.31
CA ASN A 132 -28.24 -4.63 -3.22
C ASN A 132 -27.98 -4.13 -4.66
N ASN A 133 -26.80 -3.57 -4.99
CA ASN A 133 -26.54 -2.94 -6.29
C ASN A 133 -25.45 -3.66 -7.11
N LYS A 134 -25.86 -4.65 -7.90
CA LYS A 134 -24.98 -5.49 -8.75
C LYS A 134 -24.04 -4.73 -9.71
N PRO A 135 -24.47 -3.68 -10.46
CA PRO A 135 -23.58 -2.96 -11.37
C PRO A 135 -22.43 -2.24 -10.64
N VAL A 136 -22.68 -1.73 -9.43
CA VAL A 136 -21.63 -1.09 -8.62
C VAL A 136 -20.58 -2.11 -8.22
N ILE A 137 -21.02 -3.29 -7.77
CA ILE A 137 -20.13 -4.40 -7.42
C ILE A 137 -19.30 -4.82 -8.64
N ALA A 138 -19.92 -4.96 -9.82
CA ALA A 138 -19.22 -5.30 -11.06
C ALA A 138 -18.14 -4.28 -11.43
N PHE A 139 -18.43 -2.98 -11.30
CA PHE A 139 -17.45 -1.92 -11.54
C PHE A 139 -16.23 -2.04 -10.61
N PHE A 140 -16.45 -2.25 -9.31
CA PHE A 140 -15.36 -2.42 -8.36
C PHE A 140 -14.58 -3.73 -8.58
N THR A 141 -15.25 -4.83 -8.98
CA THR A 141 -14.51 -6.05 -9.35
C THR A 141 -13.60 -5.85 -10.56
N MET A 142 -14.06 -5.10 -11.56
CA MET A 142 -13.27 -4.81 -12.75
C MET A 142 -12.07 -3.91 -12.41
N GLY A 143 -12.28 -2.90 -11.56
CA GLY A 143 -11.20 -2.07 -11.04
C GLY A 143 -10.16 -2.88 -10.27
N TRP A 144 -10.60 -3.83 -9.43
CA TRP A 144 -9.72 -4.74 -8.72
C TRP A 144 -8.91 -5.64 -9.67
N LEU A 145 -9.54 -6.22 -10.69
CA LEU A 145 -8.84 -7.02 -11.71
C LEU A 145 -7.79 -6.20 -12.47
N ALA A 146 -8.07 -4.93 -12.75
CA ALA A 146 -7.10 -4.02 -13.37
C ALA A 146 -5.87 -3.82 -12.46
N VAL A 147 -6.08 -3.62 -11.15
CA VAL A 147 -4.98 -3.54 -10.16
C VAL A 147 -4.16 -4.83 -10.14
N VAL A 148 -4.81 -6.00 -10.10
CA VAL A 148 -4.12 -7.30 -10.17
C VAL A 148 -3.27 -7.41 -11.44
N GLY A 149 -3.82 -7.01 -12.58
CA GLY A 149 -3.11 -7.03 -13.87
C GLY A 149 -1.89 -6.11 -13.89
N CYS A 150 -2.02 -4.87 -13.43
CA CYS A 150 -0.91 -3.91 -13.36
C CYS A 150 0.21 -4.41 -12.43
N PHE A 151 -0.14 -4.82 -11.20
CA PHE A 151 0.86 -5.30 -10.24
C PHE A 151 1.48 -6.63 -10.67
N GLY A 152 0.72 -7.53 -11.31
CA GLY A 152 1.24 -8.78 -11.86
C GLY A 152 2.23 -8.54 -13.01
N TYR A 153 1.92 -7.58 -13.89
CA TYR A 153 2.82 -7.17 -14.96
C TYR A 153 4.12 -6.55 -14.43
N ASP A 154 4.01 -5.63 -13.46
CA ASP A 154 5.17 -5.00 -12.84
C ASP A 154 6.01 -6.01 -12.04
N ALA A 155 5.38 -6.96 -11.35
CA ALA A 155 6.09 -8.04 -10.66
C ALA A 155 6.85 -8.94 -11.64
N TYR A 156 6.24 -9.29 -12.78
CA TYR A 156 6.90 -10.07 -13.83
C TYR A 156 8.12 -9.35 -14.40
N LEU A 157 7.97 -8.06 -14.74
CA LEU A 157 9.10 -7.23 -15.18
C LEU A 157 10.16 -7.09 -14.09
N GLY A 158 9.76 -6.98 -12.82
CA GLY A 158 10.64 -6.90 -11.67
C GLY A 158 11.54 -8.13 -11.54
N VAL A 159 10.98 -9.33 -11.72
CA VAL A 159 11.77 -10.59 -11.69
C VAL A 159 12.81 -10.62 -12.80
N LEU A 160 12.45 -10.18 -14.02
CA LEU A 160 13.38 -10.14 -15.15
C LEU A 160 14.52 -9.13 -14.97
N ARG A 161 14.28 -8.07 -14.20
CA ARG A 161 15.25 -7.00 -13.93
C ARG A 161 16.03 -7.20 -12.63
N PHE A 162 15.78 -8.27 -11.88
CA PHE A 162 16.43 -8.52 -10.61
C PHE A 162 17.81 -9.15 -10.82
N ALA A 163 18.87 -8.39 -10.54
CA ALA A 163 20.24 -8.80 -10.76
C ALA A 163 21.21 -8.07 -9.81
N HIS A 164 22.50 -8.39 -9.88
CA HIS A 164 23.54 -7.59 -9.25
C HIS A 164 23.72 -6.27 -10.01
N PRO A 165 23.50 -5.10 -9.37
CA PRO A 165 23.81 -3.82 -9.97
C PRO A 165 25.32 -3.72 -10.25
N PRO A 166 25.72 -3.05 -11.35
CA PRO A 166 27.14 -2.90 -11.69
C PRO A 166 27.89 -2.16 -10.57
N GLY A 167 28.90 -2.82 -9.99
CA GLY A 167 29.72 -2.27 -8.91
C GLY A 167 29.18 -2.49 -7.49
N SER A 168 28.11 -3.27 -7.31
CA SER A 168 27.55 -3.63 -6.00
C SER A 168 27.53 -5.14 -5.79
N SER A 169 27.86 -5.57 -4.57
CA SER A 169 27.71 -6.96 -4.11
C SER A 169 26.33 -7.25 -3.51
N SER A 170 25.39 -6.30 -3.56
CA SER A 170 24.00 -6.49 -3.10
C SER A 170 23.06 -6.71 -4.28
N CYS A 171 22.04 -7.54 -4.09
CA CYS A 171 21.02 -7.80 -5.11
C CYS A 171 20.00 -6.65 -5.19
N GLY A 172 19.56 -6.30 -6.39
CA GLY A 172 18.52 -5.29 -6.55
C GLY A 172 17.87 -5.29 -7.93
N VAL A 173 16.93 -4.37 -8.13
CA VAL A 173 16.31 -4.14 -9.44
C VAL A 173 17.25 -3.28 -10.28
N VAL A 174 17.72 -3.80 -11.40
CA VAL A 174 18.55 -3.07 -12.35
C VAL A 174 17.64 -2.40 -13.38
N VAL A 175 17.58 -1.07 -13.34
CA VAL A 175 16.82 -0.27 -14.31
C VAL A 175 17.78 0.13 -15.43
N PRO A 176 17.43 -0.11 -16.72
CA PRO A 176 18.25 0.38 -17.82
C PRO A 176 18.37 1.91 -17.76
N PRO A 177 19.50 2.51 -18.18
CA PRO A 177 19.74 3.95 -18.08
C PRO A 177 18.70 4.82 -18.83
N ASN A 178 18.00 4.25 -19.81
CA ASN A 178 16.90 4.90 -20.55
C ASN A 178 15.53 4.27 -20.26
N GLY A 179 15.45 3.37 -19.29
CA GLY A 179 14.22 2.70 -18.89
C GLY A 179 13.33 3.66 -18.12
N LYS A 180 12.13 3.94 -18.63
CA LYS A 180 11.10 4.61 -17.84
C LYS A 180 10.70 3.68 -16.68
N ILE A 181 10.53 4.25 -15.49
CA ILE A 181 9.94 3.54 -14.37
C ILE A 181 8.44 3.53 -14.63
N ASP A 182 7.91 2.35 -14.96
CA ASP A 182 6.48 2.16 -15.13
C ASP A 182 5.81 2.40 -13.77
N SER A 183 5.13 3.54 -13.65
CA SER A 183 4.42 3.95 -12.43
C SER A 183 2.93 3.60 -12.49
N SER A 184 2.54 2.77 -13.47
CA SER A 184 1.16 2.40 -13.75
C SER A 184 0.50 1.70 -12.56
N SER A 185 1.23 0.84 -11.85
CA SER A 185 0.70 0.15 -10.65
C SER A 185 0.32 1.13 -9.54
N TYR A 186 1.18 2.12 -9.25
CA TYR A 186 0.90 3.14 -8.23
C TYR A 186 -0.30 4.01 -8.59
N VAL A 187 -0.42 4.39 -9.86
CA VAL A 187 -1.58 5.18 -10.34
C VAL A 187 -2.85 4.34 -10.25
N SER A 188 -2.79 3.06 -10.63
CA SER A 188 -3.96 2.18 -10.62
C SER A 188 -4.50 1.94 -9.20
N ILE A 189 -3.63 1.70 -8.22
CA ILE A 189 -4.04 1.50 -6.82
C ILE A 189 -4.55 2.80 -6.22
N ALA A 190 -3.90 3.94 -6.48
CA ALA A 190 -4.35 5.23 -5.96
C ALA A 190 -5.73 5.60 -6.54
N ALA A 191 -5.95 5.38 -7.83
CA ALA A 191 -7.25 5.58 -8.46
C ALA A 191 -8.31 4.65 -7.85
N TYR A 192 -7.97 3.38 -7.62
CA TYR A 192 -8.89 2.42 -7.02
C TYR A 192 -9.27 2.80 -5.58
N ASP A 193 -8.28 3.10 -4.74
CA ASP A 193 -8.50 3.47 -3.33
C ASP A 193 -9.29 4.77 -3.20
N THR A 194 -9.01 5.77 -4.04
CA THR A 194 -9.79 7.02 -4.04
C THR A 194 -11.25 6.77 -4.46
N MET A 195 -11.51 5.97 -5.48
CA MET A 195 -12.87 5.60 -5.87
C MET A 195 -13.61 4.84 -4.76
N VAL A 196 -12.95 3.89 -4.10
CA VAL A 196 -13.54 3.15 -2.98
C VAL A 196 -13.82 4.08 -1.80
N TYR A 197 -12.85 4.93 -1.43
CA TYR A 197 -13.01 5.88 -0.35
C TYR A 197 -14.17 6.85 -0.61
N LEU A 198 -14.27 7.38 -1.82
CA LEU A 198 -15.38 8.24 -2.24
C LEU A 198 -16.71 7.49 -2.18
N ALA A 199 -16.78 6.25 -2.64
CA ALA A 199 -18.00 5.45 -2.60
C ALA A 199 -18.46 5.17 -1.16
N ILE A 200 -17.55 4.73 -0.28
CA ILE A 200 -17.86 4.49 1.14
C ILE A 200 -18.30 5.79 1.81
N SER A 201 -17.57 6.89 1.59
CA SER A 201 -17.89 8.21 2.14
C SER A 201 -19.26 8.72 1.66
N TRP A 202 -19.54 8.55 0.37
CA TRP A 202 -20.84 8.87 -0.22
C TRP A 202 -21.96 8.08 0.43
N ARG A 203 -21.77 6.77 0.61
CA ARG A 203 -22.78 5.92 1.23
C ARG A 203 -23.02 6.24 2.70
N LEU A 204 -21.97 6.53 3.45
CA LEU A 204 -22.06 6.94 4.85
C LEU A 204 -22.78 8.30 4.97
N SER A 205 -22.40 9.27 4.12
CA SER A 205 -23.09 10.56 4.03
C SER A 205 -24.55 10.40 3.63
N SER A 206 -24.87 9.48 2.71
CA SER A 206 -26.24 9.26 2.24
C SER A 206 -27.16 8.69 3.32
N HIS A 207 -26.64 7.81 4.19
CA HIS A 207 -27.40 7.26 5.31
C HIS A 207 -27.67 8.32 6.39
N GLN A 208 -26.78 9.32 6.53
CA GLN A 208 -26.99 10.46 7.44
C GLN A 208 -27.81 11.61 6.83
N ALA A 209 -28.03 11.60 5.51
CA ALA A 209 -28.61 12.71 4.75
C ALA A 209 -30.10 12.55 4.38
N ILE A 210 -30.80 11.58 4.98
CA ILE A 210 -32.25 11.43 4.80
C ILE A 210 -33.01 12.66 5.37
N ASP A 211 -32.40 13.48 6.24
CA ASP A 211 -33.11 14.56 6.95
C ASP A 211 -32.88 16.01 6.49
N SER A 212 -32.00 16.34 5.53
CA SER A 212 -32.02 17.72 4.93
C SER A 212 -31.03 17.96 3.79
N HIS A 213 -31.58 18.30 2.62
CA HIS A 213 -31.03 19.17 1.58
C HIS A 213 -29.57 18.91 1.14
N TRP A 214 -29.42 17.90 0.29
CA TRP A 214 -28.18 17.31 -0.23
C TRP A 214 -27.21 18.26 -0.96
N THR A 215 -27.72 19.20 -1.75
CA THR A 215 -26.88 20.10 -2.58
C THR A 215 -26.21 21.20 -1.77
N ALA A 216 -26.88 21.70 -0.73
CA ALA A 216 -26.36 22.78 0.12
C ALA A 216 -25.20 22.32 1.03
N ARG A 217 -25.21 21.04 1.46
CA ARG A 217 -24.12 20.48 2.28
C ARG A 217 -22.92 20.01 1.46
N PHE A 218 -23.10 19.54 0.23
CA PHE A 218 -21.98 19.18 -0.64
C PHE A 218 -21.17 20.43 -1.05
N ALA A 219 -21.86 21.53 -1.34
CA ALA A 219 -21.22 22.84 -1.53
C ALA A 219 -20.46 23.31 -0.27
N SER A 220 -21.00 23.07 0.93
CA SER A 220 -20.30 23.43 2.18
C SER A 220 -19.15 22.49 2.55
N PHE A 221 -19.17 21.25 2.07
CA PHE A 221 -18.08 20.28 2.24
C PHE A 221 -16.86 20.69 1.41
N PHE A 222 -17.08 21.10 0.16
CA PHE A 222 -16.02 21.67 -0.68
C PHE A 222 -15.57 23.05 -0.18
N SER A 223 -16.47 23.81 0.47
CA SER A 223 -16.18 25.10 1.11
C SER A 223 -15.57 24.98 2.53
N GLY A 224 -15.26 23.77 3.03
CA GLY A 224 -14.56 23.56 4.31
C GLY A 224 -15.42 23.58 5.59
N THR A 225 -16.72 23.86 5.51
CA THR A 225 -17.62 23.93 6.68
C THR A 225 -18.14 22.56 7.11
N GLY A 226 -18.18 21.59 6.19
CA GLY A 226 -18.63 20.21 6.46
C GLY A 226 -17.67 19.40 7.35
N LEU A 227 -16.36 19.60 7.17
CA LEU A 227 -15.31 18.93 7.93
C LEU A 227 -15.33 19.31 9.43
N TYR A 228 -15.68 20.57 9.73
CA TYR A 228 -15.79 21.10 11.09
C TYR A 228 -16.92 20.41 11.88
N ARG A 229 -18.05 20.10 11.24
CA ARG A 229 -19.16 19.40 11.91
C ARG A 229 -18.81 17.96 12.26
N LEU A 230 -18.20 17.22 11.33
CA LEU A 230 -17.76 15.84 11.58
C LEU A 230 -16.69 15.76 12.67
N SER A 231 -15.70 16.66 12.64
CA SER A 231 -14.70 16.78 13.71
C SER A 231 -15.36 17.05 15.07
N LYS A 232 -16.37 17.93 15.11
CA LYS A 232 -17.10 18.28 16.33
C LYS A 232 -17.96 17.13 16.88
N THR A 233 -18.58 16.31 16.03
CA THR A 233 -19.31 15.11 16.48
C THR A 233 -18.37 14.02 16.97
N LEU A 234 -17.26 13.76 16.25
CA LEU A 234 -16.26 12.78 16.70
C LEU A 234 -15.60 13.17 18.03
N LEU A 235 -15.27 14.46 18.22
CA LEU A 235 -14.77 14.96 19.50
C LEU A 235 -15.80 14.83 20.63
N ARG A 236 -17.09 14.94 20.32
CA ARG A 236 -18.17 14.83 21.32
C ARG A 236 -18.43 13.37 21.71
N ASP A 237 -18.32 12.43 20.79
CA ASP A 237 -18.44 10.99 21.08
C ASP A 237 -17.19 10.46 21.80
N GLY A 238 -16.00 10.97 21.46
CA GLY A 238 -14.75 10.60 22.16
C GLY A 238 -14.71 11.04 23.63
N GLN A 239 -15.44 12.09 24.00
CA GLN A 239 -15.56 12.53 25.39
C GLN A 239 -16.43 11.59 26.26
N ILE A 240 -17.33 10.81 25.65
CA ILE A 240 -18.17 9.85 26.39
C ILE A 240 -17.38 8.59 26.77
N TYR A 241 -16.23 8.33 26.14
CA TYR A 241 -15.37 7.19 26.48
C TYR A 241 -14.46 7.44 27.71
N TYR A 242 -14.39 8.69 28.19
CA TYR A 242 -13.53 9.11 29.31
C TYR A 242 -14.32 9.48 30.58
N LEU A 243 -15.64 9.22 30.59
CA LEU A 243 -16.55 9.45 31.72
C LEU A 243 -17.15 8.13 32.18
#